data_AF-A0AAU7YGZ6-F1
#
_entry.id   AF-A0AAU7YGZ6-F1
#
_cell.length_a   1.000
_cell.length_b   1.000
_cell.length_c   1.000
_cell.angle_alpha   90.00
_cell.angle_beta   90.00
_cell.angle_gamma   90.00
#
_symmetry.space_group_name_H-M   'P 1'
#
loop_
_entity.id
_entity.type
_entity.pdbx_description
1 polymer ?
#
loop_
_entity_poly.entity_id
_entity_poly.type
_entity_poly.pdbx_seq_one_letter_code
_entity_poly.pdbx_strand_id
1 'polypeptide(L)'
;MKKVFASLFICLVPFSAISAVKNITFSDNEKVMVKHLFKYDLQKFINSDAHMFSYATVIASAEKIAEDYDANEARGDRDYKGKPIVISGVVEKIRSTMGDVPAVELKTNVGIQGVSLYFTKENEKLAIDLNKGDKVSYACIGDGSVLGDPVLRGCMPTDEYVDTASDAMYKDSMAMLKDIKDPKSDANTFILFTKMITRLTDNYKLCAATDAKCIVNIIDTTPMEKRKAMAREMSKELGVNVSVK
;
A
#
# COMPACT_ATOMS: atom_id res chain seq x y z
N MET A 1 9.42 9.74 -11.14
CA MET A 1 8.64 9.11 -10.05
C MET A 1 7.34 9.88 -9.90
N LYS A 2 6.22 9.32 -10.40
CA LYS A 2 4.89 9.91 -10.17
C LYS A 2 4.60 9.80 -8.68
N LYS A 3 4.18 10.91 -8.08
CA LYS A 3 3.80 11.03 -6.66
C LYS A 3 2.90 9.85 -6.30
N VAL A 4 3.26 9.08 -5.27
CA VAL A 4 2.45 7.98 -4.75
C VAL A 4 1.25 8.61 -4.05
N PHE A 5 0.30 9.10 -4.82
CA PHE A 5 -1.02 9.40 -4.31
C PHE A 5 -1.71 8.06 -4.15
N ALA A 6 -1.77 7.61 -2.90
CA ALA A 6 -2.88 6.77 -2.47
C ALA A 6 -4.15 7.55 -2.81
N SER A 7 -4.81 7.22 -3.92
CA SER A 7 -6.16 7.71 -4.21
C SER A 7 -7.03 7.33 -3.01
N LEU A 8 -7.55 8.34 -2.31
CA LEU A 8 -7.94 8.17 -0.92
C LEU A 8 -9.34 7.53 -0.78
N PHE A 9 -9.40 6.45 0.02
CA PHE A 9 -10.55 5.79 0.64
C PHE A 9 -11.48 4.90 -0.20
N ILE A 10 -11.29 3.59 -0.06
CA ILE A 10 -12.30 2.58 -0.40
C ILE A 10 -13.30 2.52 0.77
N CYS A 11 -14.50 3.06 0.54
CA CYS A 11 -15.74 2.88 1.31
C CYS A 11 -15.83 3.30 2.80
N LEU A 12 -14.75 3.58 3.53
CA LEU A 12 -14.82 3.87 4.98
C LEU A 12 -14.87 5.35 5.36
N VAL A 13 -14.68 6.28 4.44
CA VAL A 13 -14.78 7.72 4.76
C VAL A 13 -16.12 8.27 4.30
N PRO A 14 -16.99 8.71 5.23
CA PRO A 14 -18.33 9.17 4.89
C PRO A 14 -18.35 10.51 4.16
N PHE A 15 -17.21 11.05 3.76
CA PHE A 15 -17.13 12.42 3.28
C PHE A 15 -15.93 12.69 2.37
N SER A 16 -15.96 13.84 1.73
CA SER A 16 -14.82 14.43 1.03
C SER A 16 -14.79 15.93 1.31
N ALA A 17 -13.62 16.49 1.58
CA ALA A 17 -13.49 17.94 1.76
C ALA A 17 -13.67 18.67 0.42
N ILE A 18 -14.39 19.79 0.44
CA ILE A 18 -14.66 20.64 -0.72
C ILE A 18 -13.93 22.00 -0.60
N SER A 19 -13.36 22.32 0.57
CA SER A 19 -12.57 23.52 0.80
C SER A 19 -11.32 23.26 1.65
N ALA A 20 -10.38 24.20 1.62
CA ALA A 20 -9.11 24.10 2.32
C ALA A 20 -9.32 24.12 3.83
N VAL A 21 -8.64 23.20 4.51
CA VAL A 21 -8.44 23.25 5.95
C VAL A 21 -7.35 24.28 6.24
N LYS A 22 -7.63 25.32 7.03
CA LYS A 22 -6.64 26.35 7.38
C LYS A 22 -5.97 26.05 8.71
N ASN A 23 -4.65 26.19 8.77
CA ASN A 23 -3.83 26.18 9.99
C ASN A 23 -4.00 24.93 10.89
N ILE A 24 -4.17 23.75 10.30
CA ILE A 24 -4.21 22.51 11.08
C ILE A 24 -2.84 21.83 11.10
N THR A 25 -2.36 21.58 12.31
CA THR A 25 -1.24 20.69 12.57
C THR A 25 -1.75 19.41 13.23
N PHE A 26 -1.00 18.33 13.03
CA PHE A 26 -1.23 17.09 13.76
C PHE A 26 -0.56 17.13 15.14
N SER A 27 -1.28 16.67 16.15
CA SER A 27 -0.71 16.38 17.47
C SER A 27 0.28 15.22 17.38
N ASP A 28 1.08 15.00 18.43
CA ASP A 28 2.04 13.90 18.42
C ASP A 28 1.35 12.52 18.39
N ASN A 29 0.23 12.37 19.10
CA ASN A 29 -0.58 11.14 19.01
C ASN A 29 -1.17 10.94 17.60
N GLU A 30 -1.57 12.00 16.91
CA GLU A 30 -2.07 11.89 15.54
C GLU A 30 -0.96 11.47 14.56
N LYS A 31 0.25 11.98 14.71
CA LYS A 31 1.41 11.55 13.90
C LYS A 31 1.75 10.08 14.14
N VAL A 32 1.80 9.66 15.42
CA VAL A 32 2.03 8.26 15.80
C VAL A 32 0.93 7.37 15.23
N MET A 33 -0.34 7.75 15.40
CA MET A 33 -1.47 7.01 14.85
C MET A 33 -1.38 6.86 13.35
N VAL A 34 -1.17 7.94 12.61
CA VAL A 34 -1.07 7.89 11.15
C VAL A 34 0.03 6.93 10.69
N LYS A 35 1.21 6.99 11.34
CA LYS A 35 2.33 6.10 11.00
C LYS A 35 1.95 4.63 11.18
N HIS A 36 1.37 4.29 12.34
CA HIS A 36 0.97 2.91 12.64
C HIS A 36 -0.21 2.45 11.79
N LEU A 37 -1.14 3.35 11.47
CA LEU A 37 -2.30 3.07 10.63
C LEU A 37 -1.89 2.73 9.21
N PHE A 38 -0.98 3.49 8.58
CA PHE A 38 -0.49 3.15 7.22
C PHE A 38 0.20 1.78 7.17
N LYS A 39 1.03 1.47 8.17
CA LYS A 39 1.70 0.17 8.26
C LYS A 39 0.68 -0.96 8.40
N TYR A 40 -0.26 -0.82 9.33
CA TYR A 40 -1.31 -1.81 9.56
C TYR A 40 -2.21 -2.01 8.33
N ASP A 41 -2.61 -0.90 7.69
CA ASP A 41 -3.49 -0.94 6.53
C ASP A 41 -2.82 -1.58 5.31
N LEU A 42 -1.54 -1.29 5.07
CA LEU A 42 -0.79 -1.90 3.97
C LEU A 42 -0.59 -3.41 4.21
N GLN A 43 -0.34 -3.81 5.46
CA GLN A 43 -0.31 -5.24 5.82
C GLN A 43 -1.66 -5.92 5.55
N LYS A 44 -2.77 -5.23 5.82
CA LYS A 44 -4.11 -5.78 5.60
C LYS A 44 -4.49 -5.85 4.13
N PHE A 45 -4.12 -4.83 3.35
CA PHE A 45 -4.23 -4.82 1.89
C PHE A 45 -3.55 -6.05 1.28
N ILE A 46 -2.30 -6.32 1.66
CA ILE A 46 -1.53 -7.43 1.10
C ILE A 46 -2.11 -8.80 1.49
N ASN A 47 -2.65 -8.95 2.70
CA ASN A 47 -2.99 -10.26 3.26
C ASN A 47 -4.48 -10.63 3.19
N SER A 48 -5.39 -9.67 3.00
CA SER A 48 -6.82 -9.91 3.24
C SER A 48 -7.79 -9.05 2.43
N ASP A 49 -7.32 -8.29 1.45
CA ASP A 49 -8.07 -7.31 0.64
C ASP A 49 -8.81 -6.20 1.44
N ALA A 50 -8.94 -6.32 2.75
CA ALA A 50 -9.48 -5.28 3.63
C ALA A 50 -8.45 -4.17 3.78
N HIS A 51 -8.78 -2.95 3.37
CA HIS A 51 -7.88 -1.81 3.48
C HIS A 51 -8.65 -0.49 3.37
N MET A 52 -8.08 0.56 3.96
CA MET A 52 -8.63 1.90 4.03
C MET A 52 -8.07 2.79 2.92
N PHE A 53 -6.80 2.63 2.55
CA PHE A 53 -6.11 3.49 1.58
C PHE A 53 -5.89 2.75 0.27
N SER A 54 -5.97 3.44 -0.88
CA SER A 54 -5.59 2.78 -2.14
C SER A 54 -4.08 2.66 -2.25
N TYR A 55 -3.60 1.51 -2.70
CA TYR A 55 -2.19 1.29 -2.99
C TYR A 55 -1.97 1.16 -4.49
N ALA A 56 -0.84 1.67 -4.99
CA ALA A 56 -0.42 1.43 -6.37
C ALA A 56 0.15 0.00 -6.57
N THR A 57 0.31 -0.71 -5.47
CA THR A 57 0.87 -2.06 -5.39
C THR A 57 -0.10 -3.07 -5.98
N VAL A 58 0.40 -3.89 -6.89
CA VAL A 58 -0.36 -4.98 -7.48
C VAL A 58 -0.12 -6.25 -6.65
N ILE A 59 -1.19 -6.94 -6.26
CA ILE A 59 -1.10 -8.27 -5.64
C ILE A 59 -1.42 -9.30 -6.71
N ALA A 60 -0.48 -10.19 -7.03
CA ALA A 60 -0.66 -11.19 -8.08
C ALA A 60 0.13 -12.47 -7.79
N SER A 61 -0.34 -13.60 -8.33
CA SER A 61 0.45 -14.83 -8.37
C SER A 61 1.38 -14.84 -9.59
N ALA A 62 2.44 -15.63 -9.54
CA ALA A 62 3.30 -15.88 -10.69
C ALA A 62 2.51 -16.44 -11.88
N GLU A 63 1.56 -17.34 -11.63
CA GLU A 63 0.65 -17.87 -12.65
C GLU A 63 -0.13 -16.76 -13.35
N LYS A 64 -0.75 -15.85 -12.57
CA LYS A 64 -1.55 -14.77 -13.12
C LYS A 64 -0.73 -13.81 -13.99
N ILE A 65 0.49 -13.49 -13.55
CA ILE A 65 1.41 -12.64 -14.31
C ILE A 65 1.80 -13.34 -15.61
N ALA A 66 2.15 -14.63 -15.55
CA ALA A 66 2.50 -15.40 -16.73
C ALA A 66 1.32 -15.48 -17.73
N GLU A 67 0.12 -15.81 -17.29
CA GLU A 67 -1.09 -15.81 -18.14
C GLU A 67 -1.32 -14.47 -18.85
N ASP A 68 -1.10 -13.35 -18.16
CA ASP A 68 -1.26 -12.02 -18.76
C ASP A 68 -0.24 -11.75 -19.86
N TYR A 69 1.02 -12.13 -19.62
CA TYR A 69 2.11 -11.96 -20.58
C TYR A 69 1.96 -12.92 -21.79
N ASP A 70 1.58 -14.17 -21.55
CA ASP A 70 1.32 -15.18 -22.59
C ASP A 70 0.17 -14.73 -23.50
N ALA A 71 -0.91 -14.22 -22.89
CA ALA A 71 -2.06 -13.73 -23.63
C ALA A 71 -1.77 -12.44 -24.42
N ASN A 72 -0.98 -11.51 -23.85
CA ASN A 72 -0.54 -10.28 -24.53
C ASN A 72 0.57 -9.57 -23.74
N GLU A 73 1.81 -9.71 -24.20
CA GLU A 73 3.00 -9.09 -23.59
C GLU A 73 2.90 -7.57 -23.42
N ALA A 74 2.39 -6.83 -24.42
CA ALA A 74 2.26 -5.37 -24.33
C ALA A 74 1.24 -4.93 -23.26
N ARG A 75 0.20 -5.75 -23.06
CA ARG A 75 -0.76 -5.55 -21.96
C ARG A 75 -0.13 -5.89 -20.62
N GLY A 76 0.65 -6.98 -20.55
CA GLY A 76 1.46 -7.31 -19.38
C GLY A 76 2.36 -6.16 -18.96
N ASP A 77 3.08 -5.55 -19.91
CA ASP A 77 3.94 -4.40 -19.64
C ASP A 77 3.16 -3.20 -19.08
N ARG A 78 2.00 -2.88 -19.65
CA ARG A 78 1.12 -1.83 -19.12
C ARG A 78 0.67 -2.14 -17.69
N ASP A 79 0.40 -3.41 -17.39
CA ASP A 79 -0.22 -3.84 -16.14
C ASP A 79 0.80 -4.03 -15.01
N TYR A 80 2.06 -4.36 -15.31
CA TYR A 80 3.06 -4.74 -14.30
C TYR A 80 4.36 -3.92 -14.34
N LYS A 81 4.82 -3.46 -15.51
CA LYS A 81 6.14 -2.82 -15.64
C LYS A 81 6.23 -1.50 -14.89
N GLY A 82 7.30 -1.35 -14.11
CA GLY A 82 7.57 -0.20 -13.26
C GLY A 82 6.65 -0.08 -12.04
N LYS A 83 5.77 -1.05 -11.78
CA LYS A 83 4.86 -1.03 -10.62
C LYS A 83 5.41 -1.89 -9.49
N PRO A 84 5.16 -1.50 -8.22
CA PRO A 84 5.37 -2.39 -7.10
C PRO A 84 4.39 -3.55 -7.16
N ILE A 85 4.90 -4.76 -7.01
CA ILE A 85 4.13 -6.00 -7.10
C ILE A 85 4.47 -6.84 -5.88
N VAL A 86 3.47 -7.27 -5.11
CA VAL A 86 3.64 -8.39 -4.19
C VAL A 86 3.27 -9.66 -4.95
N ILE A 87 4.29 -10.44 -5.28
CA ILE A 87 4.17 -11.67 -6.04
C ILE A 87 4.19 -12.87 -5.11
N SER A 88 3.27 -13.81 -5.33
CA SER A 88 3.26 -15.12 -4.68
C SER A 88 3.47 -16.26 -5.68
N GLY A 89 4.09 -17.35 -5.26
CA GLY A 89 4.27 -18.52 -6.12
C GLY A 89 5.03 -19.66 -5.47
N VAL A 90 5.38 -20.66 -6.30
CA VAL A 90 6.19 -21.81 -5.91
C VAL A 90 7.50 -21.74 -6.66
N VAL A 91 8.62 -21.91 -5.96
CA VAL A 91 9.95 -21.92 -6.57
C VAL A 91 10.10 -23.15 -7.48
N GLU A 92 10.34 -22.94 -8.76
CA GLU A 92 10.66 -24.00 -9.73
C GLU A 92 12.15 -24.25 -9.80
N LYS A 93 12.94 -23.17 -9.78
CA LYS A 93 14.40 -23.24 -9.94
C LYS A 93 15.09 -22.05 -9.28
N ILE A 94 16.29 -22.29 -8.76
CA ILE A 94 17.25 -21.25 -8.37
C ILE A 94 18.44 -21.37 -9.33
N ARG A 95 18.84 -20.27 -9.95
CA ARG A 95 19.93 -20.24 -10.94
C ARG A 95 20.93 -19.15 -10.63
N SER A 96 22.22 -19.44 -10.80
CA SER A 96 23.24 -18.39 -10.86
C SER A 96 23.14 -17.71 -12.23
N THR A 97 23.20 -16.38 -12.25
CA THR A 97 23.21 -15.59 -13.47
C THR A 97 24.60 -15.03 -13.75
N MET A 98 24.75 -14.29 -14.86
CA MET A 98 26.03 -13.68 -15.20
C MET A 98 26.49 -12.72 -14.09
N GLY A 99 27.66 -12.99 -13.51
CA GLY A 99 28.19 -12.24 -12.37
C GLY A 99 27.82 -12.81 -10.99
N ASP A 100 27.45 -14.09 -10.92
CA ASP A 100 27.16 -14.84 -9.68
C ASP A 100 25.99 -14.30 -8.85
N VAL A 101 25.07 -13.58 -9.50
CA VAL A 101 23.84 -13.09 -8.87
C VAL A 101 22.78 -14.19 -8.94
N PRO A 102 22.26 -14.68 -7.79
CA PRO A 102 21.22 -15.69 -7.77
C PRO A 102 19.89 -15.11 -8.25
N ALA A 103 19.19 -15.85 -9.10
CA ALA A 103 17.84 -15.55 -9.54
C ALA A 103 16.91 -16.73 -9.21
N VAL A 104 15.69 -16.42 -8.80
CA VAL A 104 14.66 -17.39 -8.48
C VAL A 104 13.63 -17.39 -9.59
N GLU A 105 13.27 -18.57 -10.08
CA GLU A 105 12.25 -18.75 -11.09
C GLU A 105 11.01 -19.37 -10.44
N LEU A 106 9.87 -18.70 -10.55
CA LEU A 106 8.60 -19.20 -10.05
C LEU A 106 7.88 -20.01 -11.12
N LYS A 107 7.29 -21.13 -10.68
CA LYS A 107 6.54 -22.06 -11.53
C LYS A 107 5.32 -21.38 -12.15
N THR A 108 5.07 -21.71 -13.41
CA THR A 108 3.84 -21.37 -14.16
C THR A 108 3.37 -22.62 -14.90
N ASN A 109 2.12 -22.63 -15.39
CA ASN A 109 1.55 -23.76 -16.14
C ASN A 109 1.13 -23.39 -17.57
N VAL A 110 1.59 -22.24 -18.07
CA VAL A 110 1.34 -21.73 -19.43
C VAL A 110 2.59 -21.85 -20.32
N GLY A 111 2.54 -21.34 -21.55
CA GLY A 111 3.64 -21.43 -22.54
C GLY A 111 4.93 -20.66 -22.19
N ILE A 112 4.99 -20.05 -21.01
CA ILE A 112 6.11 -19.28 -20.45
C ILE A 112 6.92 -20.19 -19.53
N GLN A 113 8.25 -20.05 -19.51
CA GLN A 113 9.11 -20.93 -18.70
C GLN A 113 8.91 -20.69 -17.21
N GLY A 114 8.80 -19.41 -16.82
CA GLY A 114 8.54 -19.01 -15.45
C GLY A 114 8.58 -17.50 -15.27
N VAL A 115 8.31 -17.06 -14.04
CA VAL A 115 8.49 -15.66 -13.66
C VAL A 115 9.81 -15.52 -12.91
N SER A 116 10.73 -14.72 -13.46
CA SER A 116 12.07 -14.54 -12.90
C SER A 116 12.11 -13.42 -11.86
N LEU A 117 12.66 -13.71 -10.68
CA LEU A 117 12.85 -12.78 -9.58
C LEU A 117 14.34 -12.50 -9.36
N TYR A 118 14.67 -11.21 -9.30
CA TYR A 118 15.99 -10.70 -8.92
C TYR A 118 15.87 -9.87 -7.64
N PHE A 119 16.60 -10.26 -6.61
CA PHE A 119 16.57 -9.61 -5.30
C PHE A 119 17.42 -8.33 -5.27
N THR A 120 17.17 -7.46 -4.29
CA THR A 120 18.11 -6.38 -3.99
C THR A 120 19.42 -6.95 -3.48
N LYS A 121 20.51 -6.18 -3.56
CA LYS A 121 21.84 -6.61 -3.12
C LYS A 121 21.85 -7.05 -1.65
N GLU A 122 21.08 -6.35 -0.82
CA GLU A 122 20.92 -6.62 0.60
C GLU A 122 20.19 -7.96 0.86
N ASN A 123 19.37 -8.39 -0.11
CA ASN A 123 18.49 -9.54 -0.03
C ASN A 123 18.91 -10.72 -0.93
N GLU A 124 20.05 -10.64 -1.61
CA GLU A 124 20.56 -11.72 -2.48
C GLU A 124 20.70 -13.06 -1.74
N LYS A 125 21.04 -13.03 -0.45
CA LYS A 125 21.15 -14.24 0.37
C LYS A 125 19.84 -15.01 0.51
N LEU A 126 18.69 -14.31 0.43
CA LEU A 126 17.38 -14.97 0.48
C LEU A 126 17.22 -15.96 -0.67
N ALA A 127 17.73 -15.63 -1.85
CA ALA A 127 17.66 -16.52 -3.00
C ALA A 127 18.51 -17.80 -2.81
N ILE A 128 19.59 -17.71 -2.03
CA ILE A 128 20.50 -18.83 -1.75
C ILE A 128 19.86 -19.83 -0.78
N ASP A 129 19.05 -19.34 0.15
CA ASP A 129 18.42 -20.17 1.19
C ASP A 129 17.15 -20.89 0.69
N LEU A 130 16.67 -20.56 -0.51
CA LEU A 130 15.47 -21.16 -1.12
C LEU A 130 15.75 -22.49 -1.80
N ASN A 131 14.74 -23.36 -1.77
CA ASN A 131 14.72 -24.64 -2.43
C ASN A 131 13.59 -24.74 -3.46
N LYS A 132 13.77 -25.62 -4.45
CA LYS A 132 12.67 -25.99 -5.35
C LYS A 132 11.50 -26.54 -4.53
N GLY A 133 10.29 -26.04 -4.82
CA GLY A 133 9.06 -26.40 -4.14
C GLY A 133 8.65 -25.46 -3.02
N ASP A 134 9.52 -24.53 -2.61
CA ASP A 134 9.19 -23.55 -1.57
C ASP A 134 8.07 -22.62 -2.04
N LYS A 135 7.10 -22.37 -1.15
CA LYS A 135 6.07 -21.35 -1.36
C LYS A 135 6.60 -20.03 -0.85
N VAL A 136 6.58 -19.01 -1.71
CA VAL A 136 7.19 -17.72 -1.41
C VAL A 136 6.24 -16.56 -1.71
N SER A 137 6.49 -15.43 -1.03
CA SER A 137 5.85 -14.15 -1.30
C SER A 137 6.86 -13.03 -1.11
N TYR A 138 7.08 -12.23 -2.16
CA TYR A 138 8.04 -11.14 -2.16
C TYR A 138 7.43 -9.89 -2.78
N ALA A 139 7.90 -8.72 -2.33
CA ALA A 139 7.62 -7.46 -2.99
C ALA A 139 8.74 -7.14 -3.97
N CYS A 140 8.39 -6.84 -5.21
CA CYS A 140 9.32 -6.54 -6.29
C CYS A 140 8.82 -5.38 -7.15
N ILE A 141 9.63 -4.95 -8.13
CA ILE A 141 9.22 -4.05 -9.20
C ILE A 141 9.16 -4.84 -10.52
N GLY A 142 8.06 -4.71 -11.27
CA GLY A 142 7.95 -5.32 -12.59
C GLY A 142 8.94 -4.71 -13.58
N ASP A 143 9.68 -5.53 -14.31
CA ASP A 143 10.74 -5.10 -15.24
C ASP A 143 10.44 -5.43 -16.71
N GLY A 144 9.24 -5.94 -16.98
CA GLY A 144 8.82 -6.38 -18.31
C GLY A 144 9.13 -7.86 -18.53
N SER A 145 9.57 -8.20 -19.73
CA SER A 145 9.83 -9.57 -20.19
C SER A 145 11.21 -9.70 -20.83
N VAL A 146 11.80 -10.90 -20.76
CA VAL A 146 13.01 -11.28 -21.48
C VAL A 146 12.72 -12.59 -22.20
N LEU A 147 12.83 -12.59 -23.53
CA LEU A 147 12.49 -13.75 -24.37
C LEU A 147 11.06 -14.29 -24.14
N GLY A 148 10.12 -13.40 -23.81
CA GLY A 148 8.73 -13.74 -23.49
C GLY A 148 8.46 -14.06 -22.02
N ASP A 149 9.50 -14.33 -21.21
CA ASP A 149 9.34 -14.64 -19.80
C ASP A 149 9.29 -13.36 -18.94
N PRO A 150 8.30 -13.19 -18.03
CA PRO A 150 8.22 -12.04 -17.16
C PRO A 150 9.39 -11.95 -16.18
N VAL A 151 9.88 -10.73 -15.95
CA VAL A 151 10.99 -10.43 -15.05
C VAL A 151 10.55 -9.40 -14.01
N LEU A 152 10.89 -9.67 -12.74
CA LEU A 152 10.76 -8.74 -11.62
C LEU A 152 12.13 -8.53 -10.98
N ARG A 153 12.38 -7.29 -10.53
CA ARG A 153 13.66 -6.90 -9.91
C ARG A 153 13.45 -6.16 -8.59
N GLY A 154 14.54 -6.02 -7.84
CA GLY A 154 14.53 -5.34 -6.55
C GLY A 154 13.64 -6.04 -5.54
N CYS A 155 13.58 -7.38 -5.63
CA CYS A 155 12.75 -8.18 -4.74
C CYS A 155 13.28 -8.12 -3.29
N MET A 156 12.35 -8.01 -2.35
CA MET A 156 12.61 -7.97 -0.92
C MET A 156 11.48 -8.70 -0.15
N PRO A 157 11.72 -9.09 1.11
CA PRO A 157 10.69 -9.58 2.01
C PRO A 157 9.47 -8.64 2.07
N THR A 158 8.28 -9.22 2.16
CA THR A 158 7.03 -8.47 2.14
C THR A 158 6.90 -7.53 3.36
N ASP A 159 7.44 -7.93 4.52
CA ASP A 159 7.50 -7.14 5.74
C ASP A 159 8.47 -5.95 5.61
N GLU A 160 9.65 -6.14 5.00
CA GLU A 160 10.57 -5.04 4.68
C GLU A 160 9.90 -4.02 3.74
N TYR A 161 9.16 -4.50 2.74
CA TYR A 161 8.40 -3.63 1.84
C TYR A 161 7.31 -2.85 2.58
N VAL A 162 6.55 -3.50 3.46
CA VAL A 162 5.55 -2.83 4.29
C VAL A 162 6.17 -1.69 5.09
N ASP A 163 7.32 -1.94 5.71
CA ASP A 163 7.99 -0.94 6.55
C ASP A 163 8.47 0.24 5.72
N THR A 164 9.15 -0.02 4.61
CA THR A 164 9.69 1.04 3.73
C THR A 164 8.58 1.84 3.04
N ALA A 165 7.55 1.17 2.49
CA ALA A 165 6.45 1.82 1.80
C ALA A 165 5.56 2.63 2.75
N SER A 166 5.21 2.09 3.92
CA SER A 166 4.39 2.82 4.90
C SER A 166 5.12 4.03 5.49
N ASP A 167 6.43 3.94 5.71
CA ASP A 167 7.25 5.09 6.13
C ASP A 167 7.33 6.16 5.04
N ALA A 168 7.43 5.78 3.77
CA ALA A 168 7.38 6.72 2.64
C ALA A 168 6.02 7.42 2.57
N MET A 169 4.91 6.68 2.69
CA MET A 169 3.56 7.24 2.73
C MET A 169 3.38 8.22 3.89
N TYR A 170 3.88 7.89 5.08
CA TYR A 170 3.86 8.79 6.22
C TYR A 170 4.61 10.09 5.92
N LYS A 171 5.83 10.02 5.40
CA LYS A 171 6.65 11.20 5.04
C LYS A 171 5.96 12.05 3.99
N ASP A 172 5.44 11.44 2.93
CA ASP A 172 4.72 12.12 1.86
C ASP A 172 3.47 12.82 2.40
N SER A 173 2.69 12.13 3.23
CA SER A 173 1.51 12.70 3.88
C SER A 173 1.86 13.90 4.76
N MET A 174 2.91 13.80 5.59
CA MET A 174 3.35 14.92 6.43
C MET A 174 3.90 16.09 5.61
N ALA A 175 4.56 15.83 4.48
CA ALA A 175 5.03 16.86 3.57
C ALA A 175 3.87 17.60 2.90
N MET A 176 2.82 16.88 2.49
CA MET A 176 1.61 17.49 1.90
C MET A 176 0.94 18.48 2.86
N LEU A 177 0.91 18.19 4.16
CA LEU A 177 0.31 19.09 5.16
C LEU A 177 0.99 20.48 5.22
N LYS A 178 2.24 20.59 4.77
CA LYS A 178 3.00 21.86 4.78
C LYS A 178 2.68 22.77 3.59
N ASP A 179 2.12 22.23 2.50
CA ASP A 179 1.93 22.96 1.23
C ASP A 179 0.54 22.68 0.63
N ILE A 180 -0.51 22.84 1.44
CA ILE A 180 -1.91 22.67 1.02
C ILE A 180 -2.30 23.86 0.13
N LYS A 181 -1.95 23.78 -1.16
CA LYS A 181 -2.28 24.80 -2.16
C LYS A 181 -3.68 24.64 -2.75
N ASP A 182 -4.20 23.41 -2.80
CA ASP A 182 -5.50 23.10 -3.39
C ASP A 182 -6.56 22.81 -2.30
N PRO A 183 -7.61 23.65 -2.18
CA PRO A 183 -8.77 23.45 -1.32
C PRO A 183 -9.52 22.13 -1.51
N LYS A 184 -9.39 21.46 -2.67
CA LYS A 184 -10.07 20.19 -2.98
C LYS A 184 -9.13 18.98 -2.95
N SER A 185 -7.92 19.14 -2.42
CA SER A 185 -6.96 18.04 -2.34
C SER A 185 -7.37 16.94 -1.35
N ASP A 186 -7.02 15.70 -1.67
CA ASP A 186 -7.16 14.53 -0.78
C ASP A 186 -6.55 14.76 0.61
N ALA A 187 -5.58 15.68 0.73
CA ALA A 187 -4.98 16.11 1.99
C ALA A 187 -6.02 16.67 2.98
N ASN A 188 -7.03 17.41 2.51
CA ASN A 188 -8.07 17.96 3.40
C ASN A 188 -8.98 16.84 3.94
N THR A 189 -9.33 15.86 3.10
CA THR A 189 -10.07 14.67 3.51
C THR A 189 -9.27 13.84 4.51
N PHE A 190 -7.96 13.68 4.27
CA PHE A 190 -7.05 13.00 5.19
C PHE A 190 -6.96 13.68 6.56
N ILE A 191 -6.82 15.01 6.60
CA ILE A 191 -6.79 15.76 7.86
C ILE A 191 -8.07 15.54 8.67
N LEU A 192 -9.22 15.70 8.02
CA LEU A 192 -10.52 15.49 8.67
C LEU A 192 -10.67 14.05 9.16
N PHE A 193 -10.21 13.07 8.38
CA PHE A 193 -10.22 11.68 8.80
C PHE A 193 -9.37 11.45 10.07
N THR A 194 -8.15 11.99 10.10
CA THR A 194 -7.27 11.95 11.28
C THR A 194 -7.93 12.59 12.51
N LYS A 195 -8.55 13.76 12.34
CA LYS A 195 -9.26 14.44 13.44
C LYS A 195 -10.51 13.68 13.89
N MET A 196 -11.20 12.99 12.99
CA MET A 196 -12.34 12.14 13.33
C MET A 196 -11.89 10.96 14.18
N ILE A 197 -10.76 10.32 13.85
CA ILE A 197 -10.17 9.26 14.68
C ILE A 197 -9.89 9.77 16.09
N THR A 198 -9.27 10.95 16.22
CA THR A 198 -9.01 11.56 17.54
C THR A 198 -10.29 11.71 18.37
N ARG A 199 -11.44 12.03 17.77
CA ARG A 199 -12.74 12.09 18.48
C ARG A 199 -13.27 10.70 18.82
N LEU A 200 -13.22 9.77 17.87
CA LEU A 200 -13.72 8.41 18.05
C LEU A 200 -12.98 7.66 19.17
N THR A 201 -11.70 7.96 19.37
CA THR A 201 -10.86 7.33 20.39
C THR A 201 -10.85 8.07 21.73
N ASP A 202 -11.65 9.13 21.89
CA ASP A 202 -11.59 10.08 23.01
C ASP A 202 -10.15 10.54 23.29
N ASN A 203 -9.53 11.15 22.28
CA ASN A 203 -8.12 11.57 22.30
C ASN A 203 -7.19 10.42 22.71
N TYR A 204 -7.40 9.24 22.12
CA TYR A 204 -6.59 8.03 22.33
C TYR A 204 -6.65 7.45 23.75
N LYS A 205 -7.71 7.75 24.52
CA LYS A 205 -7.98 7.08 25.81
C LYS A 205 -8.60 5.70 25.62
N LEU A 206 -9.42 5.52 24.58
CA LEU A 206 -10.08 4.24 24.28
C LEU A 206 -9.15 3.25 23.55
N CYS A 207 -8.25 3.76 22.72
CA CYS A 207 -7.20 3.00 22.05
C CYS A 207 -5.92 3.82 22.05
N ALA A 208 -4.78 3.20 22.36
CA ALA A 208 -3.48 3.85 22.22
C ALA A 208 -3.22 4.23 20.75
N ALA A 209 -2.52 5.35 20.53
CA ALA A 209 -2.18 5.81 19.17
C ALA A 209 -1.35 4.79 18.38
N THR A 210 -0.62 3.89 19.04
CA THR A 210 0.17 2.83 18.40
C THR A 210 -0.67 1.59 18.02
N ASP A 211 -1.90 1.46 18.54
CA ASP A 211 -2.76 0.29 18.33
C ASP A 211 -3.74 0.52 17.18
N ALA A 212 -3.22 0.41 15.96
CA ALA A 212 -4.01 0.58 14.74
C ALA A 212 -5.17 -0.44 14.64
N LYS A 213 -5.00 -1.67 15.17
CA LYS A 213 -6.06 -2.69 15.16
C LYS A 213 -7.25 -2.26 16.01
N CYS A 214 -7.00 -1.75 17.22
CA CYS A 214 -8.05 -1.21 18.09
C CYS A 214 -8.77 -0.03 17.42
N ILE A 215 -8.00 0.89 16.83
CA ILE A 215 -8.54 2.08 16.15
C ILE A 215 -9.44 1.70 14.98
N VAL A 216 -8.99 0.80 14.09
CA VAL A 216 -9.79 0.30 12.96
C VAL A 216 -11.05 -0.37 13.45
N ASN A 217 -10.98 -1.18 14.51
CA ASN A 217 -12.16 -1.80 15.10
C ASN A 217 -13.18 -0.76 15.62
N ILE A 218 -12.73 0.34 16.25
CA ILE A 218 -13.63 1.44 16.63
C ILE A 218 -14.29 2.07 15.40
N ILE A 219 -13.53 2.31 14.32
CA ILE A 219 -14.06 2.90 13.09
C ILE A 219 -15.14 2.01 12.49
N ASP A 220 -14.86 0.71 12.37
CA ASP A 220 -15.74 -0.28 11.73
C ASP A 220 -17.02 -0.51 12.54
N THR A 221 -16.91 -0.54 13.86
CA THR A 221 -18.07 -0.72 14.76
C THR A 221 -18.86 0.56 14.97
N THR A 222 -18.31 1.72 14.61
CA THR A 222 -19.05 2.99 14.69
C THR A 222 -20.02 3.13 13.52
N PRO A 223 -21.34 3.29 13.78
CA PRO A 223 -22.35 3.42 12.73
C PRO A 223 -22.03 4.55 11.77
N MET A 224 -22.27 4.30 10.46
CA MET A 224 -21.97 5.27 9.40
C MET A 224 -22.61 6.64 9.67
N GLU A 225 -23.87 6.67 10.10
CA GLU A 225 -24.58 7.93 10.42
C GLU A 225 -23.91 8.74 11.52
N LYS A 226 -23.32 8.07 12.52
CA LYS A 226 -22.58 8.75 13.59
C LYS A 226 -21.28 9.36 13.05
N ARG A 227 -20.58 8.65 12.16
CA ARG A 227 -19.38 9.16 11.48
C ARG A 227 -19.71 10.34 10.55
N LYS A 228 -20.83 10.27 9.82
CA LYS A 228 -21.36 11.38 9.00
C LYS A 228 -21.68 12.62 9.84
N ALA A 229 -22.33 12.45 10.99
CA ALA A 229 -22.64 13.54 11.91
C ALA A 229 -21.36 14.22 12.43
N MET A 230 -20.38 13.44 12.90
CA MET A 230 -19.08 13.99 13.34
C MET A 230 -18.38 14.77 12.22
N ALA A 231 -18.39 14.26 10.99
CA ALA A 231 -17.78 14.97 9.86
C ALA A 231 -18.42 16.35 9.62
N ARG A 232 -19.75 16.46 9.77
CA ARG A 232 -20.47 17.74 9.66
C ARG A 232 -20.18 18.69 10.80
N GLU A 233 -20.02 18.20 12.03
CA GLU A 233 -19.63 19.01 13.19
C GLU A 233 -18.21 19.56 13.02
N MET A 234 -17.27 18.67 12.68
CA MET A 234 -15.88 19.04 12.40
C MET A 234 -15.75 20.02 11.24
N SER A 235 -16.55 19.83 10.20
CA SER A 235 -16.65 20.76 9.07
C SER A 235 -16.96 22.19 9.53
N LYS A 236 -17.92 22.36 10.44
CA LYS A 236 -18.27 23.68 11.00
C LYS A 236 -17.16 24.24 11.87
N GLU A 237 -16.60 23.43 12.77
CA GLU A 237 -15.57 23.86 13.72
C GLU A 237 -14.25 24.26 13.04
N LEU A 238 -13.87 23.52 12.00
CA LEU A 238 -12.61 23.72 11.28
C LEU A 238 -12.77 24.66 10.07
N GLY A 239 -13.97 25.16 9.82
CA GLY A 239 -14.26 26.05 8.68
C GLY A 239 -14.05 25.39 7.31
N VAL A 240 -14.34 24.09 7.21
CA VAL A 240 -14.10 23.26 6.01
C VAL A 240 -15.41 22.73 5.51
N ASN A 241 -15.80 22.99 4.26
CA ASN A 241 -16.99 22.38 3.68
C ASN A 241 -16.74 20.90 3.36
N VAL A 242 -17.66 20.02 3.75
CA VAL A 242 -17.59 18.58 3.45
C VAL A 242 -18.79 18.13 2.64
N SER A 243 -18.55 17.30 1.63
CA SER A 243 -19.59 16.51 0.95
C SER A 243 -19.72 15.21 1.69
N VAL A 244 -20.88 14.92 2.27
CA VAL A 244 -21.14 13.61 2.89
C VAL A 244 -21.60 12.64 1.80
N LYS A 245 -21.03 11.43 1.76
CA LYS A 245 -21.38 10.33 0.84
C LYS A 245 -22.27 9.33 1.56
#